data_AF-A0A3A4XRC6-F1
#
_entry.id   AF-A0A3A4XRC6-F1
#
_cell.length_a   1.000
_cell.length_b   1.000
_cell.length_c   1.000
_cell.angle_alpha   90.00
_cell.angle_beta   90.00
_cell.angle_gamma   90.00
#
_symmetry.space_group_name_H-M   'P 1'
#
loop_
_entity.id
_entity.type
_entity.pdbx_description
1 polymer ?
#
loop_
_entity_poly.entity_id
_entity_poly.type
_entity_poly.pdbx_seq_one_letter_code
_entity_poly.pdbx_strand_id
1 'polypeptide(L)'
;MEKPFIIENARERNRLKALVDRISDEQLARTFSNGWTVATALAHLAFWDYRSSLALNKIKAGATAAAPGDIDTINDALLPLCLAIPPRAAATLALSAAEMVDGDLETVSDEVIAAVERLGERFRLYRSVHRKMHLDEIAALLG
;
A
#
# COMPACT_ATOMS: atom_id res chain seq x y z
N MET A 1 -9.00 13.61 -19.54
CA MET A 1 -7.66 13.88 -18.99
C MET A 1 -7.41 12.83 -17.92
N GLU A 2 -6.28 12.14 -17.99
CA GLU A 2 -5.97 11.11 -16.99
C GLU A 2 -5.72 11.76 -15.62
N LYS A 3 -6.29 11.18 -14.56
CA LYS A 3 -6.31 11.78 -13.22
C LYS A 3 -4.90 11.70 -12.61
N PRO A 4 -4.35 12.75 -11.95
CA PRO A 4 -2.97 12.75 -11.45
C PRO A 4 -2.60 11.56 -10.57
N PHE A 5 -3.51 11.12 -9.69
CA PHE A 5 -3.26 9.97 -8.82
C PHE A 5 -3.07 8.66 -9.59
N ILE A 6 -3.67 8.49 -10.79
CA ILE A 6 -3.46 7.29 -11.61
C ILE A 6 -2.00 7.23 -12.07
N ILE A 7 -1.49 8.35 -12.59
CA ILE A 7 -0.12 8.47 -13.09
C ILE A 7 0.89 8.26 -11.96
N GLU A 8 0.67 8.92 -10.81
CA GLU A 8 1.56 8.80 -9.66
C GLU A 8 1.56 7.40 -9.05
N ASN A 9 0.39 6.76 -8.93
CA ASN A 9 0.29 5.40 -8.40
C ASN A 9 0.99 4.40 -9.33
N ALA A 10 0.79 4.53 -10.64
CA ALA A 10 1.45 3.68 -11.64
C ALA A 10 2.97 3.81 -11.57
N ARG A 11 3.51 5.02 -11.37
CA ARG A 11 4.96 5.23 -11.20
C ARG A 11 5.50 4.45 -10.00
N GLU A 12 4.86 4.56 -8.84
CA GLU A 12 5.33 3.87 -7.64
C GLU A 12 5.06 2.36 -7.67
N ARG A 13 3.98 1.91 -8.33
CA ARG A 13 3.73 0.49 -8.60
C ARG A 13 4.81 -0.11 -9.49
N ASN A 14 5.24 0.59 -10.53
CA ASN A 14 6.34 0.14 -11.38
C ASN A 14 7.67 0.06 -10.62
N ARG A 15 7.94 1.01 -9.71
CA ARG A 15 9.11 0.92 -8.79
C ARG A 15 9.00 -0.29 -7.86
N LEU A 16 7.82 -0.54 -7.29
CA LEU A 16 7.56 -1.71 -6.45
C LEU A 16 7.76 -3.01 -7.22
N LYS A 17 7.22 -3.11 -8.44
CA LYS A 17 7.42 -4.27 -9.32
C LYS A 17 8.92 -4.51 -9.55
N ALA A 18 9.66 -3.48 -9.94
CA ALA A 18 11.09 -3.59 -10.19
C ALA A 18 11.90 -3.99 -8.94
N LEU A 19 11.45 -3.63 -7.74
CA LEU A 19 12.03 -4.10 -6.48
C LEU A 19 11.71 -5.59 -6.26
N VAL A 20 10.43 -5.98 -6.36
CA VAL A 20 9.97 -7.36 -6.13
C VAL A 20 10.65 -8.35 -7.08
N ASP A 21 10.83 -7.96 -8.35
CA ASP A 21 11.48 -8.79 -9.38
C ASP A 21 12.96 -9.08 -9.08
N ARG A 22 13.66 -8.19 -8.34
CA ARG A 22 15.13 -8.26 -8.16
C ARG A 22 15.59 -8.57 -6.73
N ILE A 23 14.75 -8.31 -5.73
CA ILE A 23 15.16 -8.39 -4.32
C ILE A 23 15.47 -9.84 -3.94
N SER A 24 16.59 -10.08 -3.27
CA SER A 24 16.97 -11.42 -2.79
C SER A 24 16.27 -11.78 -1.48
N ASP A 25 16.30 -13.06 -1.10
CA ASP A 25 15.71 -13.51 0.18
C ASP A 25 16.48 -12.94 1.38
N GLU A 26 17.80 -12.78 1.27
CA GLU A 26 18.65 -12.13 2.28
C GLU A 26 18.29 -10.65 2.44
N GLN A 27 18.02 -9.96 1.33
CA GLN A 27 17.58 -8.56 1.35
C GLN A 27 16.19 -8.42 1.98
N LEU A 28 15.28 -9.35 1.70
CA LEU A 28 13.94 -9.38 2.32
C LEU A 28 14.01 -9.59 3.84
N ALA A 29 15.00 -10.34 4.33
CA ALA A 29 15.21 -10.60 5.74
C ALA A 29 15.93 -9.46 6.51
N ARG A 30 16.44 -8.44 5.81
CA ARG A 30 17.14 -7.33 6.48
C ARG A 30 16.20 -6.53 7.38
N THR A 31 16.70 -6.16 8.55
CA THR A 31 15.96 -5.46 9.59
C THR A 31 16.23 -3.96 9.60
N PHE A 32 15.17 -3.20 9.84
CA PHE A 32 15.19 -1.80 10.25
C PHE A 32 15.47 -1.69 11.76
N SER A 33 15.80 -0.48 12.24
CA SER A 33 16.08 -0.21 13.66
C SER A 33 14.88 -0.42 14.59
N ASN A 34 13.66 -0.41 14.05
CA ASN A 34 12.40 -0.63 14.79
C ASN A 34 11.96 -2.10 14.83
N GLY A 35 12.81 -3.05 14.39
CA GLY A 35 12.51 -4.48 14.42
C GLY A 35 11.71 -5.01 13.24
N TRP A 36 11.31 -4.15 12.30
CA TRP A 36 10.66 -4.58 11.06
C TRP A 36 11.70 -5.14 10.09
N THR A 37 11.34 -6.11 9.27
CA THR A 37 12.14 -6.51 8.10
C THR A 37 11.65 -5.80 6.85
N VAL A 38 12.45 -5.84 5.77
CA VAL A 38 11.97 -5.44 4.44
C VAL A 38 10.69 -6.20 4.06
N ALA A 39 10.64 -7.50 4.35
CA ALA A 39 9.43 -8.29 4.13
C ALA A 39 8.23 -7.80 4.95
N THR A 40 8.40 -7.45 6.23
CA THR A 40 7.26 -6.93 7.02
C THR A 40 6.79 -5.57 6.53
N ALA A 41 7.70 -4.69 6.08
CA ALA A 41 7.34 -3.43 5.44
C ALA A 41 6.52 -3.65 4.15
N LEU A 42 6.90 -4.63 3.33
CA LEU A 42 6.14 -5.00 2.13
C LEU A 42 4.76 -5.61 2.48
N ALA A 43 4.67 -6.47 3.50
CA ALA A 43 3.40 -7.00 3.98
C ALA A 43 2.47 -5.91 4.52
N HIS A 44 3.02 -4.95 5.27
CA HIS A 44 2.30 -3.77 5.74
C HIS A 44 1.79 -2.92 4.59
N LEU A 45 2.62 -2.69 3.58
CA LEU A 45 2.22 -1.97 2.37
C LEU A 45 1.04 -2.67 1.67
N ALA A 46 1.11 -4.00 1.57
CA ALA A 46 0.02 -4.82 1.01
C ALA A 46 -1.29 -4.64 1.78
N PHE A 47 -1.23 -4.69 3.12
CA PHE A 47 -2.40 -4.50 3.98
C PHE A 47 -3.10 -3.17 3.70
N TRP A 48 -2.35 -2.06 3.65
CA TRP A 48 -2.93 -0.73 3.47
C TRP A 48 -3.51 -0.52 2.07
N ASP A 49 -2.95 -1.17 1.04
CA ASP A 49 -3.51 -1.15 -0.32
C ASP A 49 -4.79 -1.98 -0.40
N TYR A 50 -4.82 -3.19 0.16
CA TYR A 50 -6.05 -3.99 0.26
C TYR A 50 -7.15 -3.27 1.04
N ARG A 51 -6.80 -2.69 2.20
CA ARG A 51 -7.75 -1.91 3.01
C ARG A 51 -8.31 -0.73 2.22
N SER A 52 -7.48 -0.07 1.41
CA SER A 52 -7.92 1.05 0.58
C SER A 52 -8.85 0.60 -0.55
N SER A 53 -8.53 -0.50 -1.25
CA SER A 53 -9.42 -1.11 -2.25
C SER A 53 -10.78 -1.48 -1.65
N LEU A 54 -10.79 -2.17 -0.51
CA LEU A 54 -12.02 -2.56 0.18
C LEU A 54 -12.84 -1.33 0.63
N ALA A 55 -12.19 -0.28 1.11
CA ALA A 55 -12.87 0.96 1.46
C ALA A 55 -13.48 1.65 0.23
N LEU A 56 -12.73 1.73 -0.88
CA LEU A 56 -13.23 2.28 -2.14
C LEU A 56 -14.45 1.49 -2.63
N ASN A 57 -14.41 0.16 -2.58
CA ASN A 57 -15.52 -0.68 -3.01
C ASN A 57 -16.76 -0.53 -2.12
N LYS A 58 -16.60 -0.28 -0.82
CA LYS A 58 -17.72 0.09 0.06
C LYS A 58 -18.33 1.44 -0.29
N ILE A 59 -17.49 2.46 -0.58
CA ILE A 59 -17.96 3.79 -0.99
C ILE A 59 -18.67 3.72 -2.34
N LYS A 60 -18.14 2.95 -3.30
CA LYS A 60 -18.80 2.65 -4.59
C LYS A 60 -20.20 2.04 -4.39
N ALA A 61 -20.38 1.22 -3.35
CA ALA A 61 -21.65 0.62 -2.98
C ALA A 61 -22.58 1.53 -2.13
N GLY A 62 -22.22 2.81 -1.93
CA GLY A 62 -23.03 3.78 -1.20
C GLY A 62 -22.84 3.76 0.32
N ALA A 63 -21.86 3.03 0.85
CA ALA A 63 -21.54 3.09 2.27
C ALA A 63 -20.81 4.38 2.64
N THR A 64 -21.03 4.87 3.85
CA THR A 64 -20.16 5.90 4.44
C THR A 64 -18.79 5.28 4.72
N ALA A 65 -17.73 6.07 4.53
CA ALA A 65 -16.40 5.63 4.92
C ALA A 65 -16.38 5.37 6.43
N ALA A 66 -15.84 4.22 6.83
CA ALA A 66 -15.62 3.93 8.24
C ALA A 66 -14.63 4.95 8.82
N ALA A 67 -14.85 5.37 10.06
CA ALA A 67 -13.91 6.23 10.77
C ALA A 67 -12.49 5.62 10.70
N PRO A 68 -11.44 6.45 10.52
CA PRO A 68 -10.08 5.96 10.62
C PRO A 68 -9.89 5.38 12.03
N GLY A 69 -9.52 4.10 12.10
CA GLY A 69 -9.09 3.50 13.36
C GLY A 69 -7.75 4.08 13.78
N ASP A 70 -7.35 3.83 15.03
CA ASP A 70 -6.02 4.17 15.51
C ASP A 70 -4.95 3.42 14.69
N ILE A 71 -4.20 4.19 13.90
CA ILE A 71 -3.25 3.67 12.92
C ILE A 71 -2.08 2.96 13.62
N ASP A 72 -1.61 3.50 14.74
CA ASP A 72 -0.49 2.94 15.47
C ASP A 72 -0.89 1.61 16.11
N THR A 73 -2.05 1.57 16.77
CA THR A 73 -2.60 0.32 17.31
C THR A 73 -2.84 -0.74 16.22
N ILE A 74 -3.32 -0.34 15.03
CA ILE A 74 -3.48 -1.27 13.89
C ILE A 74 -2.12 -1.80 13.45
N ASN A 75 -1.11 -0.95 13.33
CA ASN A 75 0.22 -1.33 12.88
C ASN A 75 0.91 -2.27 13.88
N ASP A 76 0.82 -1.97 15.17
CA ASP A 76 1.35 -2.81 16.25
C ASP A 76 0.69 -4.20 16.25
N ALA A 77 -0.63 -4.26 16.02
CA ALA A 77 -1.36 -5.52 15.89
C ALA A 77 -1.00 -6.30 14.62
N LEU A 78 -0.64 -5.61 13.53
CA LEU A 78 -0.24 -6.24 12.27
C LEU A 78 1.17 -6.82 12.31
N LEU A 79 2.10 -6.20 13.04
CA LEU A 79 3.50 -6.62 13.08
C LEU A 79 3.71 -8.13 13.32
N PRO A 80 3.15 -8.77 14.37
CA PRO A 80 3.34 -10.21 14.58
C PRO A 80 2.76 -11.06 13.44
N LEU A 81 1.67 -10.60 12.81
CA LEU A 81 1.09 -11.27 11.64
C LEU A 81 1.99 -11.13 10.42
N CYS A 82 2.53 -9.94 10.17
CA CYS A 82 3.47 -9.68 9.09
C CYS A 82 4.76 -10.49 9.23
N LEU A 83 5.29 -10.63 10.46
CA LEU A 83 6.47 -11.44 10.75
C LEU A 83 6.28 -12.93 10.45
N ALA A 84 5.04 -13.43 10.51
CA ALA A 84 4.71 -14.82 10.21
C ALA A 84 4.60 -15.12 8.70
N ILE A 85 4.52 -14.09 7.84
CA ILE A 85 4.40 -14.26 6.39
C ILE A 85 5.77 -14.63 5.81
N PRO A 86 5.86 -15.69 4.97
CA PRO A 86 7.10 -15.99 4.26
C PRO A 86 7.60 -14.77 3.47
N PRO A 87 8.89 -14.39 3.56
CA PRO A 87 9.38 -13.12 3.01
C PRO A 87 9.03 -12.89 1.53
N ARG A 88 9.17 -13.92 0.70
CA ARG A 88 8.83 -13.83 -0.72
C ARG A 88 7.33 -13.65 -0.96
N ALA A 89 6.49 -14.28 -0.14
CA ALA A 89 5.04 -14.10 -0.20
C ALA A 89 4.65 -12.66 0.16
N ALA A 90 5.30 -12.05 1.15
CA ALA A 90 5.07 -10.64 1.50
C ALA A 90 5.36 -9.70 0.33
N ALA A 91 6.46 -9.92 -0.40
CA ALA A 91 6.81 -9.14 -1.59
C ALA A 91 5.77 -9.29 -2.72
N THR A 92 5.33 -10.51 -3.01
CA THR A 92 4.29 -10.78 -4.00
C THR A 92 2.96 -10.13 -3.61
N LEU A 93 2.56 -10.24 -2.33
CA LEU A 93 1.33 -9.64 -1.82
C LEU A 93 1.34 -8.11 -1.97
N ALA A 94 2.48 -7.45 -1.72
CA ALA A 94 2.62 -6.02 -1.91
C ALA A 94 2.32 -5.60 -3.35
N LEU A 95 2.87 -6.32 -4.33
CA LEU A 95 2.62 -6.04 -5.75
C LEU A 95 1.17 -6.31 -6.14
N SER A 96 0.61 -7.46 -5.74
CA SER A 96 -0.79 -7.81 -6.05
C SER A 96 -1.79 -6.84 -5.42
N ALA A 97 -1.55 -6.37 -4.20
CA ALA A 97 -2.38 -5.37 -3.56
C ALA A 97 -2.30 -4.02 -4.30
N ALA A 98 -1.10 -3.63 -4.73
CA ALA A 98 -0.90 -2.40 -5.50
C ALA A 98 -1.61 -2.44 -6.85
N GLU A 99 -1.54 -3.57 -7.57
CA GLU A 99 -2.26 -3.78 -8.83
C GLU A 99 -3.78 -3.75 -8.64
N MET A 100 -4.29 -4.36 -7.58
CA MET A 100 -5.72 -4.39 -7.27
C MET A 100 -6.27 -2.98 -7.03
N VAL A 101 -5.66 -2.22 -6.12
CA VAL A 101 -6.17 -0.88 -5.80
C VAL A 101 -5.98 0.10 -6.96
N ASP A 102 -4.94 -0.06 -7.78
CA ASP A 102 -4.76 0.77 -8.98
C ASP A 102 -5.85 0.49 -10.01
N GLY A 103 -6.18 -0.77 -10.28
CA GLY A 103 -7.29 -1.13 -11.17
C GLY A 103 -8.65 -0.62 -10.67
N ASP A 104 -8.87 -0.63 -9.34
CA ASP A 104 -10.06 -0.02 -8.73
C ASP A 104 -10.13 1.49 -8.93
N LEU A 105 -8.98 2.17 -8.97
CA LEU A 105 -8.84 3.63 -9.12
C LEU A 105 -8.87 4.08 -10.59
N GLU A 106 -8.44 3.24 -11.53
CA GLU A 106 -8.57 3.50 -12.97
C GLU A 106 -10.03 3.58 -13.41
N THR A 107 -10.91 2.84 -12.73
CA THR A 107 -12.35 2.74 -13.04
C THR A 107 -13.24 3.56 -12.09
N VAL A 108 -12.66 4.37 -11.20
CA VAL A 108 -13.41 5.09 -10.16
C VAL A 108 -14.17 6.29 -10.73
N SER A 109 -15.44 6.45 -10.31
CA SER A 109 -16.28 7.58 -10.71
C SER A 109 -15.87 8.88 -10.03
N ASP A 110 -16.20 10.01 -10.65
CA ASP A 110 -15.93 11.34 -10.08
C ASP A 110 -16.72 11.60 -8.79
N GLU A 111 -17.89 10.97 -8.64
CA GLU A 111 -18.69 11.02 -7.42
C GLU A 111 -17.95 10.39 -6.23
N VAL A 112 -17.35 9.20 -6.43
CA VAL A 112 -16.57 8.51 -5.40
C VAL A 112 -15.30 9.29 -5.07
N ILE A 113 -14.64 9.88 -6.07
CA ILE A 113 -13.49 10.77 -5.85
C ILE A 113 -13.89 11.94 -4.95
N ALA A 114 -14.96 12.66 -5.31
CA ALA A 114 -15.43 13.79 -4.54
C ALA A 114 -15.84 13.38 -3.12
N ALA A 115 -16.38 12.17 -2.93
CA ALA A 115 -16.68 11.62 -1.61
C ALA A 115 -15.40 11.41 -0.78
N VAL A 116 -14.37 10.79 -1.36
CA VAL A 116 -13.07 10.59 -0.70
C VAL A 116 -12.40 11.93 -0.36
N GLU A 117 -12.49 12.92 -1.24
CA GLU A 117 -11.94 14.27 -1.00
C GLU A 117 -12.67 14.99 0.13
N ARG A 118 -14.00 14.91 0.21
CA ARG A 118 -14.79 15.48 1.31
C ARG A 118 -14.44 14.87 2.67
N LEU A 119 -14.03 13.60 2.70
CA LEU A 119 -13.59 12.92 3.91
C LEU A 119 -12.17 13.34 4.35
N GLY A 120 -11.43 14.11 3.53
CA GLY A 120 -10.02 14.41 3.79
C GLY A 120 -9.10 13.20 3.59
N GLU A 121 -9.60 12.11 3.01
CA GLU A 121 -8.90 10.83 2.91
C GLU A 121 -8.15 10.69 1.57
N ARG A 122 -7.50 11.77 1.12
CA ARG A 122 -6.78 11.82 -0.17
C ARG A 122 -5.80 10.68 -0.36
N PHE A 123 -5.23 10.15 0.73
CA PHE A 123 -4.35 8.99 0.73
C PHE A 123 -4.99 7.71 0.15
N ARG A 124 -6.32 7.62 0.04
CA ARG A 124 -7.01 6.51 -0.65
C ARG A 124 -6.88 6.58 -2.17
N LEU A 125 -6.78 7.78 -2.72
CA LEU A 125 -6.53 8.01 -4.15
C LEU A 125 -5.03 7.97 -4.43
N TYR A 126 -4.22 8.65 -3.62
CA TYR A 126 -2.78 8.80 -3.81
C TYR A 126 -2.01 7.72 -3.03
N ARG A 127 -2.18 6.45 -3.44
CA ARG A 127 -1.43 5.31 -2.87
C ARG A 127 0.08 5.48 -3.08
N SER A 128 0.47 6.23 -4.11
CA SER A 128 1.83 6.64 -4.42
C SER A 128 2.60 7.18 -3.21
N VAL A 129 1.98 7.99 -2.35
CA VAL A 129 2.66 8.61 -1.20
C VAL A 129 3.18 7.56 -0.24
N HIS A 130 2.33 6.59 0.12
CA HIS A 130 2.67 5.53 1.05
C HIS A 130 3.68 4.54 0.45
N ARG A 131 3.48 4.17 -0.82
CA ARG A 131 4.43 3.31 -1.55
C ARG A 131 5.80 3.97 -1.63
N LYS A 132 5.86 5.24 -2.02
CA LYS A 132 7.10 6.00 -2.16
C LYS A 132 7.88 6.03 -0.84
N MET A 133 7.21 6.33 0.27
CA MET A 133 7.81 6.36 1.61
C MET A 133 8.56 5.05 1.90
N HIS A 134 7.86 3.90 1.84
CA HIS A 134 8.49 2.62 2.12
C HIS A 134 9.52 2.18 1.09
N LEU A 135 9.31 2.47 -0.20
CA LEU A 135 10.30 2.16 -1.23
C LEU A 135 11.60 2.96 -1.05
N ASP A 136 11.50 4.20 -0.59
CA ASP A 136 12.67 5.04 -0.29
C ASP A 136 13.38 4.55 0.97
N GLU A 137 12.65 4.17 2.02
CA GLU A 137 13.21 3.55 3.24
C GLU A 137 13.93 2.24 2.95
N ILE A 138 13.32 1.35 2.14
CA ILE A 138 13.92 0.08 1.73
C ILE A 138 15.18 0.36 0.90
N ALA A 139 15.13 1.29 -0.06
CA ALA A 139 16.31 1.65 -0.84
C ALA A 139 17.46 2.15 0.05
N ALA A 140 17.16 3.03 1.01
CA ALA A 140 18.16 3.52 1.96
C ALA A 140 18.77 2.41 2.84
N LEU A 141 17.98 1.41 3.23
CA LEU A 141 18.47 0.26 4.01
C LEU A 141 19.37 -0.67 3.18
N LEU A 142 19.05 -0.86 1.90
CA LEU A 142 19.73 -1.82 1.03
C LEU A 142 21.01 -1.27 0.37
N GLY A 143 21.17 0.05 0.28
CA GLY A 143 22.29 0.72 -0.38
C GLY A 143 22.14 0.77 -1.90
#